data_AF-A0A7J4EWJ2-F1
#
_entry.id   AF-A0A7J4EWJ2-F1
#
_cell.length_a   1.000
_cell.length_b   1.000
_cell.length_c   1.000
_cell.angle_alpha   90.00
_cell.angle_beta   90.00
_cell.angle_gamma   90.00
#
_symmetry.space_group_name_H-M   'P 1'
#
loop_
_entity.id
_entity.type
_entity.pdbx_description
1 polymer ?
#
loop_
_entity_poly.entity_id
_entity_poly.type
_entity_poly.pdbx_seq_one_letter_code
_entity_poly.pdbx_strand_id
1 'polypeptide(L)'
;MKLEDYIEHLKKLVELERKAEIEAMREEMRRLRGQERERLGRAILGLNGKIIGEEFKYKLVKYGRKKEIKTEIGVGDLVVVSKGNPLKSDLVGTVTEKGRHYIVVALENVPPWALKDVRIDLYANDVTFRRQIENLENLSESGKRALKYILKLEEPRESRAVEFKPQDENLNESQGRAVSLSLGSEDFFLIHGPFGTGKPVISEELCSGCGICVKMCPFGAITI
;
A
#
# COMPACT_ATOMS: atom_id res chain seq x y z
N MET A 1 -22.86 -21.35 6.29
CA MET A 1 -21.39 -21.50 6.37
C MET A 1 -20.96 -21.10 7.77
N LYS A 2 -20.13 -21.87 8.45
CA LYS A 2 -19.64 -21.49 9.79
C LYS A 2 -18.55 -20.41 9.65
N LEU A 3 -18.24 -19.72 10.74
CA LEU A 3 -17.22 -18.66 10.76
C LEU A 3 -15.85 -19.21 10.35
N GLU A 4 -15.48 -20.37 10.88
CA GLU A 4 -14.20 -21.02 10.63
C GLU A 4 -14.07 -21.42 9.15
N ASP A 5 -15.12 -22.00 8.57
CA ASP A 5 -15.16 -22.34 7.14
C ASP A 5 -15.01 -21.09 6.25
N TYR A 6 -15.59 -19.97 6.67
CA TYR A 6 -15.50 -18.72 5.92
C TYR A 6 -14.11 -18.10 5.99
N ILE A 7 -13.45 -18.13 7.16
CA ILE A 7 -12.07 -17.67 7.31
C ILE A 7 -11.16 -18.49 6.39
N GLU A 8 -11.30 -19.81 6.37
CA GLU A 8 -10.51 -20.67 5.48
C GLU A 8 -10.80 -20.40 4.00
N HIS A 9 -12.07 -20.13 3.66
CA HIS A 9 -12.44 -19.68 2.32
C HIS A 9 -11.75 -18.37 1.93
N LEU A 10 -11.74 -17.37 2.81
CA LEU A 10 -11.05 -16.08 2.56
C LEU A 10 -9.54 -16.28 2.39
N LYS A 11 -8.91 -17.11 3.22
CA LYS A 11 -7.48 -17.46 3.07
C LYS A 11 -7.20 -18.07 1.71
N LYS A 12 -8.06 -18.99 1.24
CA LYS A 12 -7.95 -19.57 -0.10
C LYS A 12 -8.06 -18.53 -1.20
N LEU A 13 -8.98 -17.56 -1.08
CA LEU A 13 -9.12 -16.47 -2.05
C LEU A 13 -7.88 -15.58 -2.10
N VAL A 14 -7.34 -15.20 -0.94
CA VAL A 14 -6.10 -14.42 -0.83
C VAL A 14 -4.93 -15.16 -1.48
N GLU A 15 -4.81 -16.47 -1.25
CA GLU A 15 -3.75 -17.29 -1.86
C GLU A 15 -3.91 -17.46 -3.38
N LEU A 16 -5.15 -17.53 -3.88
CA LEU A 16 -5.42 -17.54 -5.33
C LEU A 16 -4.99 -16.22 -5.97
N GLU A 17 -5.35 -15.08 -5.37
CA GLU A 17 -4.94 -13.76 -5.85
C GLU A 17 -3.42 -13.62 -5.85
N ARG A 18 -2.77 -14.02 -4.75
CA ARG A 18 -1.30 -14.01 -4.61
C ARG A 18 -0.62 -14.78 -5.75
N LYS A 19 -1.11 -15.99 -6.04
CA LYS A 19 -0.58 -16.82 -7.14
C LYS A 19 -0.79 -16.17 -8.49
N ALA A 20 -2.00 -15.66 -8.75
CA ALA A 20 -2.35 -14.99 -10.00
C ALA A 20 -1.47 -13.75 -10.25
N GLU A 21 -1.26 -12.91 -9.23
CA GLU A 21 -0.42 -11.71 -9.34
C GLU A 21 1.05 -12.05 -9.60
N ILE A 22 1.60 -13.01 -8.85
CA ILE A 22 2.98 -13.48 -9.04
C ILE A 22 3.17 -14.09 -10.43
N GLU A 23 2.21 -14.90 -10.90
CA GLU A 23 2.26 -15.53 -12.21
C GLU A 23 2.17 -14.50 -13.32
N ALA A 24 1.20 -13.59 -13.28
CA ALA A 24 1.03 -12.51 -14.25
C ALA A 24 2.28 -11.64 -14.34
N MET A 25 2.88 -11.26 -13.20
CA MET A 25 4.13 -10.52 -13.17
C MET A 25 5.27 -11.32 -13.81
N ARG A 26 5.42 -12.61 -13.46
CA ARG A 26 6.47 -13.47 -14.02
C ARG A 26 6.31 -13.64 -15.53
N GLU A 27 5.09 -13.81 -16.02
CA GLU A 27 4.81 -13.85 -17.46
C GLU A 27 5.18 -12.54 -18.14
N GLU A 28 4.81 -11.40 -17.55
CA GLU A 28 5.16 -10.08 -18.07
C GLU A 28 6.69 -9.89 -18.12
N MET A 29 7.42 -10.28 -17.08
CA MET A 29 8.89 -10.24 -17.04
C MET A 29 9.55 -11.15 -18.08
N ARG A 30 8.91 -12.26 -18.46
CA ARG A 30 9.40 -13.16 -19.53
C ARG A 30 9.12 -12.61 -20.91
N ARG A 31 7.92 -12.07 -21.12
CA ARG A 31 7.45 -11.61 -22.45
C ARG A 31 8.06 -10.29 -22.84
N LEU A 32 8.18 -9.35 -21.89
CA LEU A 32 8.62 -7.99 -22.16
C LEU A 32 10.13 -7.82 -21.93
N ARG A 33 10.78 -7.13 -22.87
CA ARG A 33 12.17 -6.68 -22.73
C ARG A 33 12.26 -5.58 -21.68
N GLY A 34 13.44 -5.40 -21.10
CA GLY A 34 13.66 -4.37 -20.08
C GLY A 34 13.29 -2.95 -20.53
N GLN A 35 13.51 -2.62 -21.81
CA GLN A 35 13.14 -1.31 -22.37
C GLN A 35 11.62 -1.12 -22.46
N GLU A 36 10.87 -2.19 -22.75
CA GLU A 36 9.40 -2.15 -22.81
C GLU A 36 8.82 -1.99 -21.40
N ARG A 37 9.37 -2.73 -20.42
CA ARG A 37 8.99 -2.57 -19.01
C ARG A 37 9.34 -1.19 -18.47
N GLU A 38 10.45 -0.59 -18.90
CA GLU A 38 10.77 0.79 -18.54
C GLU A 38 9.77 1.79 -19.13
N ARG A 39 9.29 1.58 -20.36
CA ARG A 39 8.25 2.44 -20.95
C ARG A 39 6.93 2.35 -20.19
N LEU A 40 6.58 1.15 -19.71
CA LEU A 40 5.42 0.93 -18.84
C LEU A 40 5.66 1.39 -17.40
N GLY A 41 6.84 1.93 -17.07
CA GLY A 41 7.18 2.38 -15.73
C GLY A 41 7.39 1.25 -14.71
N ARG A 42 7.48 -0.02 -15.13
CA ARG A 42 7.68 -1.21 -14.28
C ARG A 42 9.15 -1.56 -14.04
N ALA A 43 10.07 -0.92 -14.76
CA ALA A 43 11.51 -1.12 -14.62
C ALA A 43 12.29 0.18 -14.79
N ILE A 44 13.49 0.23 -14.22
CA ILE A 44 14.44 1.33 -14.39
C ILE A 44 15.79 0.72 -14.79
N LEU A 45 16.29 1.08 -15.97
CA LEU A 45 17.52 0.52 -16.54
C LEU A 45 18.75 1.41 -16.28
N GLY A 46 19.94 0.82 -16.36
CA GLY A 46 21.21 1.56 -16.44
C GLY A 46 21.48 2.40 -15.20
N LEU A 47 21.17 1.86 -14.02
CA LEU A 47 21.39 2.50 -12.74
C LEU A 47 22.76 2.14 -12.18
N ASN A 48 23.38 3.11 -11.50
CA ASN A 48 24.56 2.86 -10.68
C ASN A 48 24.23 3.16 -9.22
N GLY A 49 24.64 2.27 -8.33
CA GLY A 49 24.35 2.31 -6.90
C GLY A 49 25.52 2.89 -6.11
N LYS A 50 25.19 3.60 -5.03
CA LYS A 50 26.13 4.00 -3.97
C LYS A 50 25.48 3.72 -2.63
N ILE A 51 26.18 3.04 -1.73
CA ILE A 51 25.73 2.88 -0.35
C ILE A 51 25.81 4.26 0.33
N ILE A 52 24.70 4.70 0.92
CA ILE A 52 24.57 6.02 1.56
C ILE A 52 24.34 5.93 3.07
N GLY A 53 24.03 4.75 3.60
CA GLY A 53 23.79 4.53 5.02
C GLY A 53 23.44 3.08 5.34
N GLU A 54 23.20 2.82 6.62
CA GLU A 54 22.77 1.52 7.15
C GLU A 54 21.76 1.74 8.28
N GLU A 55 20.64 1.02 8.23
CA GLU A 55 19.55 1.08 9.21
C GLU A 55 19.02 -0.32 9.49
N PHE A 56 18.87 -0.71 10.76
CA PHE A 56 18.28 -2.00 11.18
C PHE A 56 18.79 -3.23 10.39
N LYS A 57 20.10 -3.29 10.11
CA LYS A 57 20.81 -4.32 9.30
C LYS A 57 20.60 -4.25 7.78
N TYR A 58 19.87 -3.26 7.29
CA TYR A 58 19.72 -2.98 5.86
C TYR A 58 20.69 -1.89 5.43
N LYS A 59 21.32 -2.09 4.28
CA LYS A 59 22.12 -1.05 3.60
C LYS A 59 21.21 -0.24 2.70
N LEU A 60 21.25 1.09 2.87
CA LEU A 60 20.56 2.02 1.99
C LEU A 60 21.41 2.29 0.77
N VAL A 61 20.95 1.85 -0.40
CA VAL A 61 21.67 2.02 -1.67
C VAL A 61 20.93 3.02 -2.55
N LYS A 62 21.57 4.15 -2.83
CA LYS A 62 21.08 5.16 -3.76
C LYS A 62 21.48 4.79 -5.19
N TYR A 63 20.50 4.40 -5.98
CA TYR A 63 20.62 4.11 -7.39
C TYR A 63 20.28 5.33 -8.23
N GLY A 64 21.17 5.76 -9.12
CA GLY A 64 20.95 6.95 -9.95
C GLY A 64 21.43 6.82 -11.38
N ARG A 65 20.91 7.70 -12.24
CA ARG A 65 21.32 7.86 -13.65
C ARG A 65 21.00 9.27 -14.15
N LYS A 66 21.61 9.68 -15.27
CA LYS A 66 21.35 10.99 -15.90
C LYS A 66 19.92 11.11 -16.44
N LYS A 67 19.41 10.05 -17.06
CA LYS A 67 18.03 10.01 -17.60
C LYS A 67 17.01 10.10 -16.47
N GLU A 68 15.99 10.95 -16.63
CA GLU A 68 14.87 11.04 -15.70
C GLU A 68 14.22 9.67 -15.45
N ILE A 69 13.83 9.41 -14.21
CA ILE A 69 13.16 8.18 -13.80
C ILE A 69 11.66 8.45 -13.79
N LYS A 70 10.98 7.98 -14.84
CA LYS A 70 9.51 7.93 -14.93
C LYS A 70 9.08 6.48 -14.70
N THR A 71 8.49 6.22 -13.55
CA THR A 71 8.19 4.86 -13.07
C THR A 71 7.01 4.89 -12.12
N GLU A 72 6.25 3.79 -12.13
CA GLU A 72 5.18 3.52 -11.18
C GLU A 72 5.73 3.04 -9.83
N ILE A 73 7.00 2.62 -9.77
CA ILE A 73 7.66 2.24 -8.52
C ILE A 73 7.61 3.41 -7.53
N GLY A 74 7.03 3.17 -6.37
CA GLY A 74 6.84 4.09 -5.26
C GLY A 74 7.60 3.69 -4.00
N VAL A 75 7.49 4.51 -2.96
CA VAL A 75 8.04 4.20 -1.62
C VAL A 75 7.20 3.07 -1.00
N GLY A 76 7.88 2.07 -0.45
CA GLY A 76 7.27 0.87 0.13
C GLY A 76 7.16 -0.32 -0.85
N ASP A 77 7.38 -0.10 -2.15
CA ASP A 77 7.36 -1.19 -3.12
C ASP A 77 8.56 -2.11 -2.95
N LEU A 78 8.32 -3.42 -3.14
CA LEU A 78 9.38 -4.39 -3.32
C LEU A 78 9.92 -4.29 -4.74
N VAL A 79 11.24 -4.34 -4.85
CA VAL A 79 11.93 -4.32 -6.14
C VAL A 79 13.00 -5.40 -6.18
N VAL A 80 13.22 -5.94 -7.37
CA VAL A 80 14.36 -6.82 -7.64
C VAL A 80 15.44 -6.05 -8.37
N VAL A 81 16.65 -6.05 -7.80
CA VAL A 81 17.84 -5.48 -8.42
C VAL A 81 18.54 -6.58 -9.20
N SER A 82 18.84 -6.37 -10.47
CA SER A 82 19.47 -7.41 -11.29
C SER A 82 20.48 -6.85 -12.29
N LYS A 83 21.39 -7.71 -12.72
CA LYS A 83 22.25 -7.46 -13.88
C LYS A 83 21.83 -8.39 -15.02
N GLY A 84 20.97 -7.87 -15.89
CA GLY A 84 20.39 -8.63 -17.00
C GLY A 84 18.98 -9.13 -16.71
N ASN A 85 18.82 -10.44 -16.47
CA ASN A 85 17.51 -11.07 -16.28
C ASN A 85 17.03 -10.96 -14.82
N PRO A 86 15.97 -10.19 -14.52
CA PRO A 86 15.46 -10.04 -13.16
C PRO A 86 14.95 -11.34 -12.54
N LEU A 87 14.46 -12.29 -13.35
CA LEU A 87 13.95 -13.58 -12.85
C LEU A 87 15.06 -14.51 -12.34
N LYS A 88 16.34 -14.19 -12.60
CA LYS A 88 17.50 -14.93 -12.11
C LYS A 88 18.15 -14.29 -10.89
N SER A 89 17.65 -13.14 -10.44
CA SER A 89 18.19 -12.45 -9.28
C SER A 89 17.33 -12.69 -8.05
N ASP A 90 18.00 -12.89 -6.93
CA ASP A 90 17.48 -13.03 -5.58
C ASP A 90 17.62 -11.74 -4.75
N LEU A 91 18.24 -10.70 -5.31
CA LEU A 91 18.48 -9.44 -4.60
C LEU A 91 17.22 -8.58 -4.61
N VAL A 92 16.39 -8.79 -3.60
CA VAL A 92 15.15 -8.03 -3.36
C VAL A 92 15.39 -6.97 -2.30
N GLY A 93 14.77 -5.80 -2.48
CA GLY A 93 14.79 -4.72 -1.51
C GLY A 93 13.50 -3.92 -1.49
N THR A 94 13.38 -3.04 -0.51
CA THR A 94 12.23 -2.13 -0.37
C THR A 94 12.67 -0.71 -0.74
N VAL A 95 11.86 -0.02 -1.53
CA VAL A 95 12.12 1.38 -1.88
C VAL A 95 11.83 2.27 -0.67
N THR A 96 12.82 3.04 -0.23
CA THR A 96 12.69 3.97 0.90
C THR A 96 12.57 5.42 0.48
N GLU A 97 13.12 5.78 -0.69
CA GLU A 97 13.09 7.15 -1.20
C GLU A 97 13.09 7.15 -2.73
N LYS A 98 12.42 8.14 -3.34
CA LYS A 98 12.44 8.34 -4.79
C LYS A 98 12.64 9.82 -5.13
N GLY A 99 13.62 10.09 -5.97
CA GLY A 99 13.84 11.39 -6.59
C GLY A 99 13.66 11.34 -8.10
N ARG A 100 13.84 12.48 -8.76
CA ARG A 100 13.69 12.61 -10.22
C ARG A 100 14.70 11.78 -11.03
N HIS A 101 15.89 11.58 -10.49
CA HIS A 101 17.02 10.91 -11.14
C HIS A 101 17.63 9.79 -10.30
N TYR A 102 17.00 9.45 -9.16
CA TYR A 102 17.47 8.39 -8.28
C TYR A 102 16.33 7.69 -7.56
N ILE A 103 16.64 6.51 -7.04
CA ILE A 103 15.80 5.73 -6.13
C ILE A 103 16.69 5.15 -5.04
N VAL A 104 16.24 5.14 -3.79
CA VAL A 104 16.95 4.51 -2.67
C VAL A 104 16.24 3.22 -2.32
N VAL A 105 17.01 2.14 -2.25
CA VAL A 105 16.52 0.80 -1.92
C VAL A 105 17.26 0.29 -0.69
N ALA A 106 16.49 -0.16 0.30
CA ALA A 106 17.01 -0.89 1.46
C ALA A 106 17.25 -2.36 1.07
N LEU A 107 18.49 -2.83 1.22
CA LEU A 107 18.94 -4.18 0.87
C LEU A 107 19.65 -4.82 2.06
N GLU A 108 19.36 -6.09 2.36
CA GLU A 108 20.02 -6.82 3.47
C GLU A 108 21.52 -7.04 3.20
N ASN A 109 21.85 -7.38 1.96
CA ASN A 109 23.22 -7.51 1.50
C ASN A 109 23.38 -6.82 0.16
N VAL A 110 24.56 -6.25 -0.10
CA VAL A 110 24.85 -5.49 -1.32
C VAL A 110 26.08 -6.09 -1.99
N PRO A 111 25.91 -7.05 -2.91
CA PRO A 111 27.03 -7.62 -3.65
C PRO A 111 27.65 -6.57 -4.59
N PRO A 112 28.95 -6.64 -4.92
CA PRO A 112 29.61 -5.62 -5.74
C PRO A 112 28.97 -5.39 -7.12
N TRP A 113 28.41 -6.44 -7.73
CA TRP A 113 27.72 -6.33 -9.01
C TRP A 113 26.47 -5.44 -8.93
N ALA A 114 25.85 -5.35 -7.75
CA ALA A 114 24.63 -4.59 -7.52
C ALA A 114 24.86 -3.08 -7.51
N LEU A 115 26.09 -2.59 -7.72
CA LEU A 115 26.41 -1.17 -7.69
C LEU A 115 26.67 -0.57 -9.09
N LYS A 116 26.78 -1.38 -10.14
CA LYS A 116 27.18 -0.89 -11.47
C LYS A 116 26.36 -1.51 -12.59
N ASP A 117 25.74 -0.63 -13.38
CA ASP A 117 24.94 -0.96 -14.56
C ASP A 117 23.88 -2.02 -14.26
N VAL A 118 23.03 -1.71 -13.28
CA VAL A 118 21.93 -2.58 -12.85
C VAL A 118 20.61 -2.08 -13.39
N ARG A 119 19.65 -3.00 -13.35
CA ARG A 119 18.23 -2.76 -13.59
C ARG A 119 17.48 -3.02 -12.30
N ILE A 120 16.46 -2.21 -12.03
CA ILE A 120 15.53 -2.40 -10.92
C ILE A 120 14.14 -2.63 -11.52
N ASP A 121 13.49 -3.71 -11.13
CA ASP A 121 12.11 -4.03 -11.53
C ASP A 121 11.18 -4.00 -10.33
N LEU A 122 9.95 -3.52 -10.56
CA LEU A 122 8.85 -3.72 -9.62
C LEU A 122 8.64 -5.23 -9.42
N TYR A 123 8.58 -5.64 -8.15
CA TYR A 123 8.38 -7.02 -7.75
C TYR A 123 7.09 -7.14 -6.95
N ALA A 124 6.34 -8.22 -7.19
CA ALA A 124 5.05 -8.46 -6.56
C ALA A 124 5.24 -8.55 -5.04
N ASN A 125 4.41 -7.81 -4.32
CA ASN A 125 4.55 -7.70 -2.89
C ASN A 125 3.87 -8.86 -2.16
N ASP A 126 4.63 -9.92 -1.85
CA ASP A 126 4.13 -11.03 -1.02
C ASP A 126 3.94 -10.63 0.46
N VAL A 127 4.46 -9.49 0.91
CA VAL A 127 4.25 -9.03 2.30
C VAL A 127 2.78 -8.68 2.53
N THR A 128 2.10 -8.05 1.56
CA THR A 128 0.69 -7.68 1.70
C THR A 128 -0.18 -8.92 1.88
N PHE A 129 -0.01 -9.93 1.04
CA PHE A 129 -0.75 -11.19 1.12
C PHE A 129 -0.47 -11.93 2.43
N ARG A 130 0.81 -12.05 2.82
CA ARG A 130 1.16 -12.67 4.11
C ARG A 130 0.51 -11.97 5.29
N ARG A 131 0.52 -10.63 5.34
CA ARG A 131 -0.16 -9.88 6.40
C ARG A 131 -1.67 -10.11 6.41
N GLN A 132 -2.31 -10.22 5.23
CA GLN A 132 -3.73 -10.54 5.15
C GLN A 132 -4.02 -11.94 5.71
N ILE A 133 -3.22 -12.94 5.35
CA ILE A 133 -3.33 -14.30 5.90
C ILE A 133 -3.10 -14.31 7.41
N GLU A 134 -2.02 -13.69 7.90
CA GLU A 134 -1.71 -13.58 9.33
C GLU A 134 -2.85 -12.88 10.10
N ASN A 135 -3.45 -11.83 9.53
CA ASN A 135 -4.61 -11.15 10.12
C ASN A 135 -5.86 -12.04 10.18
N LEU A 136 -6.09 -12.87 9.16
CA LEU A 136 -7.19 -13.84 9.14
C LEU A 136 -6.97 -14.97 10.16
N GLU A 137 -5.73 -15.39 10.37
CA GLU A 137 -5.36 -16.39 11.38
C GLU A 137 -5.48 -15.84 12.80
N ASN A 138 -5.19 -14.55 12.99
CA ASN A 138 -5.14 -13.90 14.29
C ASN A 138 -6.22 -12.82 14.46
N LEU A 139 -7.43 -13.08 13.97
CA LEU A 139 -8.54 -12.13 14.09
C LEU A 139 -8.83 -11.81 15.56
N SER A 140 -8.91 -10.51 15.86
CA SER A 140 -9.44 -10.03 17.14
C SER A 140 -10.92 -10.41 17.29
N GLU A 141 -11.44 -10.33 18.51
CA GLU A 141 -12.88 -10.57 18.76
C GLU A 141 -13.77 -9.63 17.95
N SER A 142 -13.36 -8.37 17.77
CA SER A 142 -14.04 -7.43 16.88
C SER A 142 -14.02 -7.88 15.41
N GLY A 143 -12.88 -8.40 14.93
CA GLY A 143 -12.75 -8.92 13.57
C GLY A 143 -13.64 -10.15 13.34
N LYS A 144 -13.70 -11.08 14.29
CA LYS A 144 -14.62 -12.22 14.25
C LYS A 144 -16.08 -11.76 14.21
N ARG A 145 -16.44 -10.78 15.05
CA ARG A 145 -17.80 -10.21 15.09
C ARG A 145 -18.19 -9.59 13.74
N ALA A 146 -17.29 -8.84 13.10
CA ALA A 146 -17.52 -8.28 11.77
C ALA A 146 -17.83 -9.38 10.73
N LEU A 147 -17.07 -10.49 10.74
CA LEU A 147 -17.35 -11.62 9.85
C LEU A 147 -18.69 -12.30 10.16
N LYS A 148 -19.07 -12.42 11.44
CA LYS A 148 -20.38 -12.95 11.82
C LYS A 148 -21.53 -12.09 11.29
N TYR A 149 -21.39 -10.77 11.29
CA TYR A 149 -22.37 -9.87 10.67
C TYR A 149 -22.48 -10.08 9.17
N ILE A 150 -21.35 -10.22 8.46
CA ILE A 150 -21.34 -10.53 7.02
C ILE A 150 -22.05 -11.86 6.74
N LEU A 151 -21.84 -12.86 7.60
CA LEU A 151 -22.46 -14.17 7.50
C LEU A 151 -23.90 -14.22 8.03
N LYS A 152 -24.44 -13.11 8.55
CA LYS A 152 -25.76 -13.03 9.20
C LYS A 152 -25.94 -14.03 10.35
N LEU A 153 -24.85 -14.33 11.07
CA LEU A 153 -24.86 -15.16 12.27
C LEU A 153 -25.20 -14.35 13.52
N GLU A 154 -24.91 -13.05 13.49
CA GLU A 154 -25.25 -12.05 14.49
C GLU A 154 -25.70 -10.79 13.74
N GLU A 155 -26.45 -9.91 14.41
CA GLU A 155 -26.80 -8.59 13.90
C GLU A 155 -26.19 -7.51 14.80
N PRO A 156 -25.70 -6.39 14.22
CA PRO A 156 -25.22 -5.26 15.02
C PRO A 156 -26.37 -4.61 15.77
N ARG A 157 -26.08 -4.06 16.96
CA ARG A 157 -27.07 -3.28 17.70
C ARG A 157 -27.40 -1.99 16.96
N GLU A 158 -28.65 -1.55 17.09
CA GLU A 158 -29.06 -0.25 16.55
C GLU A 158 -28.28 0.88 17.24
N SER A 159 -27.77 1.80 16.42
CA SER A 159 -27.10 2.99 16.92
C SER A 159 -28.12 4.01 17.43
N ARG A 160 -27.77 4.72 18.50
CA ARG A 160 -28.57 5.83 19.03
C ARG A 160 -27.88 7.16 18.78
N ALA A 161 -28.66 8.22 18.55
CA ALA A 161 -28.11 9.56 18.52
C ALA A 161 -27.64 9.93 19.94
N VAL A 162 -26.42 10.43 20.05
CA VAL A 162 -25.91 11.02 21.31
C VAL A 162 -25.61 12.49 21.11
N GLU A 163 -25.81 13.27 22.17
CA GLU A 163 -25.33 14.65 22.22
C GLU A 163 -23.81 14.66 22.30
N PHE A 164 -23.18 15.52 21.52
CA PHE A 164 -21.75 15.73 21.53
C PHE A 164 -21.44 17.18 21.19
N LYS A 165 -20.25 17.65 21.59
CA LYS A 165 -19.72 18.94 21.17
C LYS A 165 -18.77 18.72 20.00
N PRO A 166 -19.07 19.23 18.78
CA PRO A 166 -18.15 19.14 17.66
C PRO A 166 -16.83 19.84 17.96
N GLN A 167 -15.72 19.22 17.54
CA GLN A 167 -14.42 19.90 17.50
C GLN A 167 -14.33 20.83 16.28
N ASP A 168 -14.89 20.38 15.16
CA ASP A 168 -15.08 21.20 13.96
C ASP A 168 -16.49 21.80 13.98
N GLU A 169 -16.59 23.12 14.10
CA GLU A 169 -17.87 23.84 14.11
C GLU A 169 -18.50 23.92 12.70
N ASN A 170 -17.78 23.53 11.65
CA ASN A 170 -18.27 23.57 10.27
C ASN A 170 -18.94 22.26 9.81
N LEU A 171 -19.16 21.30 10.71
CA LEU A 171 -19.90 20.09 10.36
C LEU A 171 -21.32 20.45 9.92
N ASN A 172 -21.67 20.02 8.70
CA ASN A 172 -23.04 20.15 8.23
C ASN A 172 -23.97 19.14 8.95
N GLU A 173 -25.29 19.29 8.79
CA GLU A 173 -26.29 18.44 9.45
C GLU A 173 -26.06 16.93 9.24
N SER A 174 -25.72 16.53 8.01
CA SER A 174 -25.49 15.12 7.68
C SER A 174 -24.24 14.55 8.36
N GLN A 175 -23.17 15.35 8.42
CA GLN A 175 -21.93 14.98 9.11
C GLN A 175 -22.12 14.95 10.62
N GLY A 176 -22.79 15.96 11.20
CA GLY A 176 -23.14 16.00 12.62
C GLY A 176 -23.98 14.80 13.04
N ARG A 177 -24.98 14.43 12.24
CA ARG A 177 -25.78 13.22 12.47
C ARG A 177 -24.96 11.94 12.37
N ALA A 178 -24.05 11.83 11.39
CA ALA A 178 -23.18 10.68 11.25
C ALA A 178 -22.25 10.52 12.46
N VAL A 179 -21.67 11.62 12.96
CA VAL A 179 -20.83 11.60 14.17
C VAL A 179 -21.67 11.21 15.39
N SER A 180 -22.82 11.85 15.60
CA SER A 180 -23.74 11.55 16.70
C SER A 180 -24.13 10.07 16.74
N LEU A 181 -24.54 9.50 15.61
CA LEU A 181 -24.90 8.08 15.54
C LEU A 181 -23.69 7.15 15.70
N SER A 182 -22.52 7.53 15.17
CA SER A 182 -21.30 6.73 15.30
C SER A 182 -20.83 6.62 16.75
N LEU A 183 -20.93 7.71 17.52
CA LEU A 183 -20.55 7.76 18.92
C LEU A 183 -21.52 6.96 19.81
N GLY A 184 -22.79 6.86 19.40
CA GLY A 184 -23.79 6.05 20.08
C GLY A 184 -23.89 4.62 19.57
N SER A 185 -22.96 4.16 18.73
CA SER A 185 -22.90 2.77 18.27
C SER A 185 -22.05 1.93 19.21
N GLU A 186 -22.58 0.78 19.65
CA GLU A 186 -21.86 -0.14 20.54
C GLU A 186 -20.96 -1.14 19.79
N ASP A 187 -21.26 -1.37 18.51
CA ASP A 187 -20.55 -2.31 17.65
C ASP A 187 -19.83 -1.57 16.51
N PHE A 188 -20.34 -1.67 15.28
CA PHE A 188 -19.76 -1.07 14.08
C PHE A 188 -20.72 -0.04 13.51
N PHE A 189 -20.19 1.11 13.11
CA PHE A 189 -20.95 2.14 12.40
C PHE A 189 -20.33 2.41 11.03
N LEU A 190 -21.13 2.36 9.98
CA LEU A 190 -20.68 2.59 8.60
C LEU A 190 -21.06 3.99 8.16
N ILE A 191 -20.06 4.85 7.98
CA ILE A 191 -20.25 6.17 7.39
C ILE A 191 -20.03 6.07 5.89
N HIS A 192 -21.11 6.19 5.12
CA HIS A 192 -21.01 6.36 3.68
C HIS A 192 -20.86 7.84 3.34
N GLY A 193 -19.80 8.18 2.61
CA GLY A 193 -19.62 9.52 2.06
C GLY A 193 -19.49 9.47 0.53
N PRO A 194 -20.49 9.95 -0.21
CA PRO A 194 -20.35 10.18 -1.65
C PRO A 194 -19.22 11.19 -1.97
N PHE A 195 -19.01 11.46 -3.25
CA PHE A 195 -17.99 12.42 -3.69
C PHE A 195 -18.29 13.82 -3.13
N GLY A 196 -17.24 14.54 -2.71
CA GLY A 196 -17.35 15.92 -2.22
C GLY A 196 -18.01 16.08 -0.84
N THR A 197 -18.36 15.01 -0.12
CA THR A 197 -19.04 15.13 1.19
C THR A 197 -18.10 15.38 2.37
N GLY A 198 -16.90 15.90 2.12
CA GLY A 198 -15.94 16.27 3.16
C GLY A 198 -15.48 15.13 4.06
N LYS A 199 -15.37 13.89 3.56
CA LYS A 199 -14.84 12.75 4.34
C LYS A 199 -13.40 12.98 4.85
N PRO A 200 -12.44 13.40 4.00
CA PRO A 200 -11.16 13.87 4.49
C PRO A 200 -11.26 15.36 4.86
N VAL A 201 -10.97 15.68 6.11
CA VAL A 201 -10.80 17.06 6.60
C VAL A 201 -9.32 17.26 6.93
N ILE A 202 -8.76 18.39 6.49
CA ILE A 202 -7.38 18.75 6.83
C ILE A 202 -7.41 19.45 8.18
N SER A 203 -6.74 18.87 9.18
CA SER A 203 -6.41 19.58 10.42
C SER A 203 -5.14 20.38 10.19
N GLU A 204 -5.20 21.71 10.24
CA GLU A 204 -4.02 22.56 10.08
C GLU A 204 -2.96 22.30 11.16
N GLU A 205 -3.37 21.94 12.37
CA GLU A 205 -2.47 21.63 13.49
C GLU A 205 -1.68 20.34 13.27
N LEU A 206 -2.31 19.31 12.69
CA LEU A 206 -1.69 18.00 12.45
C LEU A 206 -1.07 17.91 11.04
N CYS A 207 -1.43 18.82 10.13
CA CYS A 207 -0.95 18.82 8.77
C CYS A 207 0.51 19.27 8.71
N SER A 208 1.39 18.41 8.18
CA SER A 208 2.79 18.76 7.95
C SER A 208 3.02 19.69 6.74
N GLY A 209 1.96 20.09 6.03
CA GLY A 209 2.06 20.94 4.84
C GLY A 209 2.75 20.29 3.63
N CYS A 210 3.00 18.98 3.65
CA CYS A 210 3.81 18.30 2.64
C CYS A 210 3.17 18.23 1.23
N GLY A 211 1.86 18.49 1.10
CA GLY A 211 1.14 18.52 -0.17
C GLY A 211 1.02 17.16 -0.88
N ILE A 212 1.38 16.05 -0.22
CA ILE A 212 1.29 14.69 -0.79
C ILE A 212 -0.16 14.35 -1.14
N CYS A 213 -1.11 14.70 -0.27
CA CYS A 213 -2.53 14.46 -0.48
C CYS A 213 -3.07 15.13 -1.75
N VAL A 214 -2.59 16.33 -2.10
CA VAL A 214 -2.98 17.03 -3.34
C VAL A 214 -2.42 16.31 -4.57
N LYS A 215 -1.13 15.98 -4.57
CA LYS A 215 -0.48 15.31 -5.71
C LYS A 215 -1.01 13.91 -5.97
N MET A 216 -1.33 13.18 -4.90
CA MET A 216 -1.83 11.81 -4.99
C MET A 216 -3.32 11.74 -5.24
N CYS A 217 -4.07 12.85 -5.12
CA CYS A 217 -5.50 12.82 -5.31
C CYS A 217 -5.83 12.62 -6.80
N PRO A 218 -6.38 11.47 -7.21
CA PRO A 218 -6.67 11.20 -8.62
C PRO A 218 -7.84 12.04 -9.16
N PHE A 219 -8.54 12.75 -8.28
CA PHE A 219 -9.73 13.53 -8.59
C PHE A 219 -9.56 15.04 -8.35
N GLY A 220 -8.39 15.49 -7.90
CA GLY A 220 -8.18 16.90 -7.55
C GLY A 220 -9.11 17.40 -6.44
N ALA A 221 -9.54 16.50 -5.54
CA ALA A 221 -10.50 16.81 -4.49
C ALA A 221 -9.96 17.78 -3.41
N ILE A 222 -8.66 18.02 -3.39
CA ILE A 222 -7.99 18.98 -2.52
C ILE A 222 -7.28 19.97 -3.43
N THR A 223 -7.56 21.26 -3.23
CA THR A 223 -6.85 22.38 -3.87
C THR A 223 -6.17 23.20 -2.78
N ILE A 224 -4.94 23.63 -3.03
CA ILE A 224 -4.15 24.53 -2.17
C ILE A 224 -3.78 25.74 -3.02
#